data_AF-A0A0F9EEQ5-F1
#
_entry.id   AF-A0A0F9EEQ5-F1
#
_cell.length_a   1.000
_cell.length_b   1.000
_cell.length_c   1.000
_cell.angle_alpha   90.00
_cell.angle_beta   90.00
_cell.angle_gamma   90.00
#
_symmetry.space_group_name_H-M   'P 1'
#
loop_
_entity.id
_entity.type
_entity.pdbx_description
1 polymer ?
#
loop_
_entity_poly.entity_id
_entity_poly.type
_entity_poly.pdbx_seq_one_letter_code
_entity_poly.pdbx_strand_id
1 'polypeptide(L)' 'MKKPTLLRWVLWLLQGKPDVQYDGYHCGICGRWIKSWFLIPTYKSSGEWIDTWGLCPSCAACDEAHMPGECVNCGA' A
#
# COMPACT_ATOMS: atom_id res chain seq x y z
N MET A 1 -1.66 -0.95 -24.95
CA MET A 1 -0.20 -0.81 -24.80
C MET A 1 0.10 -0.16 -23.45
N LYS A 2 0.73 -0.85 -22.49
CA LYS A 2 1.12 -0.26 -21.20
C LYS A 2 2.27 0.73 -21.46
N LYS A 3 2.09 2.01 -21.11
CA LYS A 3 3.15 3.02 -21.23
C LYS A 3 4.33 2.60 -20.34
N PRO A 4 5.59 2.70 -20.82
CA PRO A 4 6.75 2.38 -20.00
C PRO A 4 6.79 3.25 -18.74
N THR A 5 7.26 2.69 -17.62
CA THR A 5 7.22 3.31 -16.28
C THR A 5 7.87 4.70 -16.25
N LEU A 6 8.96 4.89 -16.99
CA LEU A 6 9.63 6.18 -17.18
C LEU A 6 8.70 7.25 -17.79
N LEU A 7 7.92 6.89 -18.81
CA LEU A 7 6.99 7.83 -19.45
C LEU A 7 5.85 8.23 -18.51
N ARG A 8 5.33 7.31 -17.68
CA ARG A 8 4.31 7.62 -16.67
C ARG A 8 4.84 8.59 -15.61
N TRP A 9 6.09 8.39 -15.16
CA TRP A 9 6.74 9.29 -14.21
C TRP A 9 6.97 10.69 -14.77
N VAL A 10 7.45 10.82 -16.02
CA VAL A 10 7.63 12.13 -16.67
C VAL A 10 6.29 12.85 -16.83
N LEU A 11 5.25 12.15 -17.30
CA LEU A 11 3.91 12.74 -17.42
C LEU A 11 3.36 13.20 -16.07
N TRP A 12 3.57 12.42 -15.01
CA TRP A 12 3.18 12.81 -13.65
C TRP A 12 3.89 14.08 -13.16
N LEU A 13 5.19 14.24 -13.44
CA LEU A 13 5.91 15.49 -13.15
C LEU A 13 5.31 16.68 -13.90
N LEU A 14 5.02 16.51 -15.20
CA LEU A 14 4.44 17.57 -16.04
C LEU A 14 3.01 17.94 -15.65
N GLN A 15 2.26 17.01 -15.05
CA GLN A 15 0.89 17.21 -14.57
C GLN A 15 0.82 17.83 -13.17
N GLY A 16 1.95 18.23 -12.58
CA GLY A 16 1.97 18.86 -11.25
C GLY A 16 1.94 17.86 -10.10
N LYS A 17 2.44 16.64 -10.31
CA LYS A 17 2.55 15.57 -9.30
C LYS A 17 1.20 15.18 -8.68
N PRO A 18 0.20 14.78 -9.48
CA PRO A 18 -1.09 14.38 -8.93
C PRO A 18 -0.96 13.09 -8.09
N ASP A 19 -1.53 13.13 -6.90
CA ASP A 19 -1.59 12.04 -5.93
C ASP A 19 -3.03 11.58 -5.71
N VAL A 20 -3.21 10.30 -5.38
CA VAL A 20 -4.48 9.73 -4.93
C VAL A 20 -4.42 9.56 -3.42
N GLN A 21 -5.48 9.98 -2.72
CA GLN A 21 -5.63 9.81 -1.29
C GLN A 21 -6.52 8.60 -0.99
N TYR A 22 -6.09 7.78 -0.03
CA TYR A 22 -6.88 6.70 0.54
C TYR A 22 -7.02 6.91 2.04
N ASP A 23 -8.16 6.50 2.61
CA ASP A 23 -8.47 6.67 4.04
C ASP A 23 -7.99 5.49 4.91
N GLY A 24 -7.44 4.45 4.28
CA GLY A 24 -6.98 3.25 4.96
C GLY A 24 -6.58 2.13 4.03
N TYR A 25 -6.20 1.00 4.61
CA TYR A 25 -5.80 -0.20 3.89
C TYR A 25 -6.18 -1.47 4.67
N HIS A 26 -6.34 -2.57 3.95
CA HIS A 26 -6.45 -3.92 4.50
C HIS A 26 -5.06 -4.49 4.78
N CYS A 27 -4.91 -5.13 5.94
CA CYS A 27 -3.74 -5.95 6.18
C CYS A 27 -3.80 -7.24 5.35
N GLY A 28 -2.78 -7.50 4.53
CA GLY A 28 -2.69 -8.71 3.72
C GLY A 28 -2.52 -10.01 4.50
N ILE A 29 -2.20 -9.94 5.80
CA ILE A 29 -2.04 -11.11 6.67
C ILE A 29 -3.32 -11.37 7.48
N CYS A 30 -3.77 -10.40 8.27
CA CYS A 30 -4.91 -10.57 9.16
C CYS A 30 -6.25 -10.04 8.62
N GLY A 31 -6.27 -9.43 7.44
CA GLY A 31 -7.47 -8.89 6.79
C GLY A 31 -8.06 -7.62 7.42
N ARG A 32 -7.59 -7.22 8.61
CA ARG A 32 -8.08 -6.06 9.36
C ARG A 32 -7.95 -4.77 8.53
N TRP A 33 -8.99 -3.95 8.53
CA TRP A 33 -8.94 -2.59 8.01
C TRP A 33 -8.23 -1.65 8.99
N ILE A 34 -7.21 -0.96 8.51
CA ILE A 34 -6.45 0.03 9.26
C ILE A 34 -6.83 1.42 8.77
N LYS A 35 -7.45 2.23 9.64
CA LYS A 35 -7.77 3.64 9.36
C LYS A 35 -6.51 4.48 9.49
N SER A 36 -5.83 4.68 8.37
CA SER A 36 -4.66 5.55 8.26
C SER A 36 -4.65 6.13 6.87
N TRP A 37 -4.78 7.44 6.75
CA TRP A 37 -4.75 8.07 5.44
C TRP A 37 -3.32 8.04 4.87
N PHE A 38 -3.21 7.90 3.55
CA PHE A 38 -1.94 7.97 2.84
C PHE A 38 -2.14 8.42 1.40
N LEU A 39 -1.05 8.86 0.77
CA LEU A 39 -1.02 9.34 -0.61
C LEU A 39 -0.20 8.40 -1.49
N ILE A 40 -0.71 8.11 -2.68
CA ILE A 40 0.01 7.39 -3.71
C ILE A 40 0.13 8.27 -4.95
N PRO A 41 1.35 8.46 -5.49
CA PRO A 41 1.51 9.10 -6.79
C PRO A 41 0.71 8.35 -7.86
N THR A 42 -0.13 9.04 -8.61
CA THR A 42 -1.01 8.44 -9.63
C THR A 42 -0.27 7.57 -10.68
N TYR A 43 1.01 7.84 -10.93
CA TYR A 43 1.82 7.02 -11.83
C TYR A 43 2.19 5.65 -11.24
N LYS A 44 2.20 5.52 -9.91
CA LYS A 44 2.41 4.27 -9.15
C LYS A 44 1.11 3.55 -8.84
N SER A 45 -0.01 4.27 -8.75
CA SER A 45 -1.33 3.69 -8.49
C SER A 45 -1.66 2.59 -9.51
N SER A 46 -2.12 1.46 -8.98
CA SER A 46 -2.67 0.33 -9.74
C SER A 46 -4.18 0.18 -9.56
N GLY A 47 -4.80 1.11 -8.84
CA GLY A 47 -6.23 1.16 -8.53
C GLY A 47 -6.50 0.84 -7.07
N GLU A 48 -7.58 1.41 -6.53
CA GLU A 48 -7.94 1.33 -5.10
C GLU A 48 -7.82 -0.08 -4.54
N TRP A 49 -8.43 -1.07 -5.20
CA TRP A 49 -8.37 -2.46 -4.75
C TRP A 49 -6.96 -2.99 -4.52
N ILE A 50 -5.97 -2.61 -5.36
CA ILE A 50 -4.58 -3.07 -5.21
C ILE A 50 -3.83 -2.17 -4.23
N ASP A 51 -4.07 -0.87 -4.33
CA ASP A 51 -3.38 0.18 -3.59
C ASP A 51 -3.70 0.16 -2.09
N THR A 52 -4.87 -0.38 -1.70
CA THR A 52 -5.31 -0.47 -0.29
C THR A 52 -4.94 -1.81 0.37
N TRP A 53 -3.89 -2.52 -0.08
CA TRP A 53 -3.34 -3.68 0.64
C TRP A 53 -1.95 -3.38 1.17
N GLY A 54 -1.71 -3.71 2.44
CA GLY A 54 -0.43 -3.51 3.11
C GLY A 54 -0.25 -4.40 4.34
N LEU A 55 0.74 -4.09 5.18
CA LEU A 55 0.94 -4.74 6.47
C LEU A 55 0.54 -3.78 7.60
N CYS A 56 -0.28 -4.25 8.54
CA CYS A 56 -0.54 -3.47 9.76
C CYS A 56 0.70 -3.48 10.67
N PRO A 57 0.87 -2.49 11.57
CA PRO A 57 2.08 -2.35 12.38
C PRO A 57 2.45 -3.61 13.19
N SER A 58 1.45 -4.31 13.74
CA SER A 58 1.65 -5.57 14.45
C SER A 58 2.18 -6.68 13.55
N CYS A 59 1.62 -6.83 12.33
CA CYS A 59 2.11 -7.83 11.41
C CYS A 59 3.48 -7.45 10.81
N ALA A 60 3.78 -6.15 10.65
CA ALA A 60 5.07 -5.68 10.18
C ALA A 60 6.19 -5.97 11.20
N ALA A 61 5.95 -5.69 12.50
CA ALA A 61 6.90 -6.01 13.57
C ALA A 61 7.19 -7.53 13.66
N CYS A 62 6.17 -8.34 13.41
CA CYS A 62 6.26 -9.79 13.34
C CYS A 62 7.14 -10.31 12.17
N ASP A 63 7.04 -9.67 10.99
CA ASP A 63 7.85 -10.00 9.81
C ASP A 63 9.33 -9.68 10.05
N GLU A 64 9.62 -8.51 10.63
CA GLU A 64 10.98 -8.11 10.99
C GLU A 64 11.62 -9.07 12.01
N ALA A 65 10.82 -9.60 12.94
CA ALA A 65 11.27 -10.52 13.97
C ALA A 65 11.57 -11.95 13.47
N HIS A 66 11.30 -12.28 12.19
CA HIS A 66 11.47 -13.63 11.62
C HIS A 66 10.84 -14.73 12.49
N MET A 67 9.59 -14.52 12.94
CA MET A 67 8.85 -15.50 13.76
C MET A 67 7.76 -16.21 12.93
N PRO A 68 8.14 -17.19 12.07
CA PRO A 68 7.19 -17.93 11.25
C PRO A 68 6.36 -18.86 12.14
N GLY A 69 5.18 -18.40 12.60
CA GLY A 69 4.23 -19.23 13.33
C GLY A 69 3.36 -18.49 14.34
N GLU A 70 3.80 -17.35 14.87
CA GLU A 70 3.07 -16.59 15.89
C GLU A 70 2.25 -15.42 15.32
N CYS A 71 2.44 -15.12 14.04
CA CYS A 71 1.82 -13.99 13.33
C CYS A 71 0.37 -14.25 12.90
N VAL A 72 -0.21 -15.39 13.27
CA VAL A 72 -1.54 -15.82 12.82
C VAL A 72 -2.64 -14.94 13.40
N ASN A 73 -2.34 -14.22 14.49
CA ASN A 73 -3.26 -13.31 15.15
C ASN A 73 -2.52 -12.03 15.52
N CYS A 74 -2.36 -11.09 14.56
CA CYS A 74 -1.82 -9.75 14.80
C CYS A 74 -2.67 -8.95 15.82
N GLY A 75 -2.61 -9.37 17.09
CA GLY A 75 -3.46 -8.97 18.21
C GLY A 75 -4.94 -9.32 18.03
N ALA A 76 -5.30 -10.61 18.03
CA ALA A 76 -6.68 -11.03 18.37
C ALA A 76 -6.79 -11.19 19.89
#